data_AF-A0A259DH30-F1
#
_entry.id   AF-A0A259DH30-F1
#
_cell.length_a   1.000
_cell.length_b   1.000
_cell.length_c   1.000
_cell.angle_alpha   90.00
_cell.angle_beta   90.00
_cell.angle_gamma   90.00
#
_symmetry.space_group_name_H-M   'P 1'
#
loop_
_entity.id
_entity.type
_entity.pdbx_description
1 polymer ?
#
loop_
_entity_poly.entity_id
_entity_poly.type
_entity_poly.pdbx_seq_one_letter_code
_entity_poly.pdbx_strand_id
1 'polypeptide(L)' 'WLLVELRVENAPKERRLQASGMFIINPPWTLEKQLAESLPILVKALGQDSGAGFVLKSFEA' A
#
# COMPACT_ATOMS: atom_id res chain seq x y z
N TRP A 1 -2.53 14.26 -6.17
CA TRP A 1 -1.73 13.72 -5.04
C TRP A 1 -1.78 12.20 -5.09
N LEU A 2 -0.89 11.49 -4.40
CA LEU A 2 -0.88 10.02 -4.38
C LEU A 2 -0.79 9.49 -2.95
N LEU A 3 -1.72 8.63 -2.56
CA LEU A 3 -1.71 7.88 -1.31
C LEU A 3 -1.46 6.41 -1.63
N VAL A 4 -0.50 5.82 -0.93
CA VAL A 4 -0.25 4.38 -0.94
C VAL A 4 -0.18 3.86 0.49
N GLU A 5 -0.83 2.72 0.74
CA GLU A 5 -0.74 1.97 1.99
C GLU A 5 -0.51 0.50 1.66
N LEU A 6 0.35 -0.17 2.43
CA LEU A 6 0.50 -1.61 2.40
C LEU A 6 0.27 -2.16 3.82
N ARG A 7 -0.62 -3.14 3.92
CA ARG A 7 -0.94 -3.89 5.12
C ARG A 7 -0.43 -5.32 4.98
N VAL A 8 0.35 -5.79 5.95
CA VAL A 8 0.92 -7.16 5.95
C VAL A 8 0.01 -8.18 6.64
N GLU A 9 -0.87 -7.74 7.53
CA GLU A 9 -1.82 -8.61 8.24
C GLU A 9 -3.06 -7.82 8.72
N ASN A 10 -4.15 -8.50 9.06
CA ASN A 10 -5.30 -7.88 9.73
C ASN A 10 -5.56 -8.54 11.08
N ALA A 11 -4.84 -8.10 12.11
CA ALA A 11 -4.91 -8.66 13.45
C ALA A 11 -5.37 -7.62 14.49
N PRO A 12 -6.66 -7.23 14.53
CA PRO A 12 -7.15 -6.09 15.32
C PRO A 12 -6.95 -6.20 16.84
N LYS A 13 -6.59 -7.39 17.35
CA LYS A 13 -6.31 -7.63 18.78
C LYS A 13 -4.84 -7.39 19.15
N GLU A 14 -3.97 -7.25 18.16
CA GLU A 14 -2.53 -7.12 18.32
C GLU A 14 -2.11 -5.64 18.35
N ARG A 15 -1.10 -5.29 19.16
CA ARG A 15 -0.65 -3.89 19.35
C ARG A 15 0.58 -3.49 18.53
N ARG A 16 0.89 -4.25 17.48
CA ARG A 16 2.04 -4.01 16.59
C ARG A 16 1.63 -3.26 15.32
N LEU A 17 2.62 -2.76 14.56
CA LEU A 17 2.38 -2.08 13.29
C LEU A 17 2.01 -3.10 12.20
N GLN A 18 0.80 -3.01 11.66
CA GLN A 18 0.27 -3.94 10.67
C GLN A 18 0.22 -3.36 9.26
N ALA A 19 0.19 -2.04 9.17
CA ALA A 19 0.17 -1.30 7.93
C ALA A 19 1.04 -0.06 8.05
N SER A 20 1.63 0.32 6.93
CA SER A 20 2.29 1.61 6.78
C SER A 20 1.96 2.16 5.40
N GLY A 21 2.11 3.48 5.27
CA GLY A 21 1.76 4.16 4.02
C GLY A 21 2.55 5.43 3.82
N MET A 22 2.47 5.95 2.60
CA MET A 22 3.07 7.20 2.19
C MET A 22 2.01 8.07 1.54
N PHE A 23 1.99 9.34 1.91
CA PHE A 23 1.22 10.37 1.23
C PHE A 23 2.19 11.28 0.47
N ILE A 24 2.09 11.28 -0.85
CA ILE A 24 3.08 11.88 -1.75
C ILE A 24 2.45 13.09 -2.44
N ILE A 25 3.06 14.25 -2.21
CA ILE A 25 2.74 15.50 -2.87
C ILE A 25 3.64 15.63 -4.11
N ASN A 26 3.06 16.05 -5.23
CA ASN A 26 3.73 16.13 -6.54
C ASN A 26 4.42 14.81 -6.93
N PRO A 27 3.68 13.67 -6.97
CA PRO A 27 4.25 12.42 -7.41
C PRO A 27 4.68 12.51 -8.88
N PRO A 28 5.79 11.88 -9.27
CA PRO A 28 6.10 11.65 -10.67
C PRO A 28 4.95 10.90 -11.36
N TRP A 29 4.62 11.26 -12.59
CA TRP A 29 3.48 10.68 -13.34
C TRP A 29 3.58 9.16 -13.57
N THR A 30 4.79 8.60 -13.54
CA THR A 30 5.02 7.15 -13.68
C THR A 30 4.81 6.38 -12.39
N LEU A 31 4.84 7.04 -11.23
CA LEU A 31 4.94 6.38 -9.93
C LEU A 31 3.69 5.57 -9.61
N GLU A 32 2.50 6.08 -9.93
CA GLU A 32 1.24 5.36 -9.71
C GLU A 32 1.23 4.03 -10.47
N LYS A 33 1.61 4.05 -11.75
CA LYS A 33 1.66 2.83 -12.57
C LYS A 33 2.66 1.82 -12.02
N GLN A 34 3.86 2.29 -11.63
CA GLN A 34 4.88 1.42 -11.03
C GLN A 34 4.39 0.78 -9.72
N LEU A 35 3.68 1.55 -8.89
CA LEU A 35 3.08 1.05 -7.66
C LEU A 35 1.93 0.06 -7.94
N ALA A 36 1.08 0.33 -8.92
CA ALA A 36 0.00 -0.58 -9.31
C ALA A 36 0.53 -1.96 -9.76
N GLU A 37 1.68 -1.98 -10.44
CA GLU A 37 2.36 -3.22 -10.85
C GLU A 37 3.09 -3.91 -9.69
N SER A 38 3.70 -3.14 -8.79
CA SER A 38 4.57 -3.68 -7.71
C SER A 38 3.80 -4.11 -6.47
N LEU A 39 2.75 -3.39 -6.06
CA LEU A 39 2.03 -3.63 -4.80
C LEU A 39 1.43 -5.04 -4.68
N PRO A 40 0.83 -5.65 -5.73
CA PRO A 40 0.37 -7.04 -5.66
C PRO A 40 1.50 -8.03 -5.38
N ILE A 41 2.69 -7.79 -5.95
CA ILE A 41 3.87 -8.62 -5.72
C ILE A 41 4.34 -8.48 -4.27
N LEU A 42 4.34 -7.25 -3.75
CA LEU A 42 4.71 -6.98 -2.37
C LEU A 42 3.73 -7.60 -1.37
N VAL A 43 2.42 -7.55 -1.62
CA VAL A 43 1.43 -8.23 -0.78
C VAL A 43 1.64 -9.74 -0.79
N LYS A 44 1.94 -10.33 -1.95
CA LYS A 44 2.24 -11.77 -2.06
C LYS A 44 3.51 -12.16 -1.29
N ALA A 45 4.53 -11.31 -1.31
CA ALA A 45 5.82 -11.60 -0.69
C ALA A 45 5.87 -11.30 0.82
N LEU A 46 5.17 -10.25 1.26
CA LEU A 46 5.24 -9.73 2.63
C LEU A 46 3.98 -10.01 3.46
N GLY A 47 2.89 -10.46 2.82
CA GLY A 47 1.64 -10.80 3.50
C GLY A 47 1.81 -11.97 4.47
N GLN A 48 1.35 -11.79 5.70
CA GLN A 48 1.43 -12.77 6.78
C GLN A 48 0.13 -13.55 6.96
N ASP A 49 -1.01 -12.98 6.53
CA ASP A 49 -2.32 -13.62 6.57
C ASP A 49 -3.20 -13.23 5.37
N SER A 50 -4.44 -13.73 5.35
CA SER A 50 -5.44 -13.40 4.32
C SER A 50 -5.97 -11.96 4.39
N GLY A 51 -5.62 -11.21 5.44
CA GLY A 51 -5.95 -9.81 5.65
C GLY A 51 -4.94 -8.83 5.05
N ALA A 52 -3.80 -9.32 4.55
CA ALA A 52 -2.82 -8.53 3.83
C ALA A 52 -3.44 -7.87 2.59
N GLY A 53 -3.01 -6.65 2.26
CA GLY A 53 -3.57 -5.89 1.15
C GLY A 53 -2.90 -4.55 0.96
N PHE A 54 -3.37 -3.77 -0.01
CA PHE A 54 -2.87 -2.43 -0.27
C PHE A 54 -4.00 -1.48 -0.64
N VAL A 55 -3.75 -0.19 -0.45
CA VAL A 55 -4.57 0.91 -0.98
C VAL A 55 -3.69 1.74 -1.89
N LEU A 56 -4.15 2.01 -3.10
CA LEU A 56 -3.53 2.96 -4.01
C LEU A 56 -4.61 3.94 -4.46
N LYS A 57 -4.43 5.22 -4.15
CA LYS A 57 -5.36 6.30 -4.51
C LYS A 57 -4.59 7.46 -5.08
N SER A 58 -4.87 7.83 -6.32
CA SER A 58 -4.41 9.05 -6.93
C SER A 58 -5.58 10.03 -7.08
N PHE A 59 -5.26 11.31 -7.09
CA PHE A 59 -6.12 12.35 -7.60
C PHE A 59 -5.37 13.07 -8.72
N GLU A 60 -5.86 12.88 -9.94
CA GLU A 60 -5.54 13.69 -11.11
C GLU A 60 -6.61 14.77 -11.23
N ALA A 61 -6.19 16.02 -11.40
CA ALA A 61 -7.07 17.18 -11.59
C ALA A 61 -7.42 17.36 -13.07
#